data_AF-A0A1L7CKV5-F1
#
_entry.id   AF-A0A1L7CKV5-F1
#
_cell.length_a   1.000
_cell.length_b   1.000
_cell.length_c   1.000
_cell.angle_alpha   90.00
_cell.angle_beta   90.00
_cell.angle_gamma   90.00
#
_symmetry.space_group_name_H-M   'P 1'
#
loop_
_entity.id
_entity.type
_entity.pdbx_description
1 polymer ?
#
loop_
_entity_poly.entity_id
_entity_poly.type
_entity_poly.pdbx_seq_one_letter_code
_entity_poly.pdbx_strand_id
1 'polypeptide(L)'
;MPVQPRPRLHIDDLVGNSLLLQAGEELVVGRSGNLVIGRHDLSMHRTLFQLWYSEQGWMMSNVGRHIPLRIDALNKGGSTHIELGPGAVTFLPLGKSSITCESKEEKYELHVQVEKLAKVGPSRYSPASDQLTRERSVFTAEQEDLLRLLAGYLGSPGATNANIPPVKEIAGQLGWTEKKTNQKIDRLVHKLEGEGEAPFRPFRIFLAQYAHRHALG
;
A
#
# COMPACT_ATOMS: atom_id res chain seq x y z
N MET A 1 -25.18 18.56 -13.35
CA MET A 1 -25.12 17.38 -12.46
C MET A 1 -23.67 17.22 -12.03
N PRO A 2 -23.33 17.22 -10.73
CA PRO A 2 -21.94 16.97 -10.33
C PRO A 2 -21.60 15.51 -10.66
N VAL A 3 -20.57 15.33 -11.49
CA VAL A 3 -20.00 14.00 -11.77
C VAL A 3 -19.43 13.51 -10.44
N GLN A 4 -20.02 12.46 -9.86
CA GLN A 4 -19.41 11.82 -8.69
C GLN A 4 -18.01 11.35 -9.10
N PRO A 5 -16.98 11.61 -8.27
CA PRO A 5 -15.66 11.08 -8.56
C PRO A 5 -15.76 9.55 -8.65
N ARG A 6 -15.03 8.94 -9.58
CA ARG A 6 -14.93 7.47 -9.70
C ARG A 6 -13.68 7.03 -8.94
N PRO A 7 -13.71 5.89 -8.23
CA PRO A 7 -12.57 5.46 -7.44
C PRO A 7 -11.41 5.09 -8.36
N ARG A 8 -10.19 5.51 -8.04
CA ARG A 8 -8.98 5.07 -8.74
C ARG A 8 -8.50 3.72 -8.21
N LEU A 9 -7.72 3.00 -9.01
CA LEU A 9 -7.08 1.75 -8.60
C LEU A 9 -5.57 1.92 -8.61
N HIS A 10 -4.94 1.69 -7.47
CA HIS A 10 -3.50 1.54 -7.37
C HIS A 10 -3.13 0.05 -7.47
N ILE A 11 -2.09 -0.28 -8.20
CA ILE A 11 -1.52 -1.63 -8.26
C ILE A 11 0.00 -1.56 -8.08
N ASP A 12 0.55 -2.49 -7.31
CA ASP A 12 1.97 -2.61 -6.98
C ASP A 12 2.43 -4.06 -7.15
N ASP A 13 3.55 -4.27 -7.83
CA ASP A 13 4.14 -5.61 -8.05
C ASP A 13 5.14 -6.04 -6.96
N LEU A 14 5.33 -5.20 -5.95
CA LEU A 14 6.23 -5.40 -4.80
C LEU A 14 7.72 -5.50 -5.13
N VAL A 15 8.10 -5.30 -6.40
CA VAL A 15 9.49 -5.33 -6.87
C VAL A 15 9.92 -4.02 -7.54
N GLY A 16 9.05 -3.00 -7.52
CA GLY A 16 9.39 -1.62 -7.83
C GLY A 16 8.52 -0.97 -8.91
N ASN A 17 7.57 -1.70 -9.50
CA ASN A 17 6.61 -1.12 -10.44
C ASN A 17 5.24 -0.93 -9.77
N SER A 18 4.75 0.30 -9.80
CA SER A 18 3.39 0.61 -9.38
C SER A 18 2.71 1.55 -10.36
N LEU A 19 1.40 1.35 -10.54
CA LEU A 19 0.56 2.12 -11.47
C LEU A 19 -0.69 2.60 -10.76
N LEU A 20 -1.14 3.79 -11.14
CA LEU A 20 -2.42 4.35 -10.72
C LEU A 20 -3.34 4.44 -11.93
N LEU A 21 -4.47 3.75 -11.88
CA LEU A 21 -5.47 3.72 -12.94
C LEU A 21 -6.69 4.56 -12.57
N GLN A 22 -7.16 5.34 -13.53
CA GLN A 22 -8.41 6.09 -13.49
C GLN A 22 -9.52 5.35 -14.21
N ALA A 23 -10.76 5.73 -13.92
CA ALA A 23 -11.90 5.17 -14.63
C ALA A 23 -11.86 5.51 -16.13
N GLY A 24 -11.90 4.48 -16.97
CA GLY A 24 -11.72 4.60 -18.43
C GLY A 24 -10.34 4.10 -18.90
N GLU A 25 -9.42 3.87 -17.97
CA GLU A 25 -8.15 3.18 -18.25
C GLU A 25 -8.31 1.67 -18.05
N GLU A 26 -7.50 0.93 -18.79
CA GLU A 26 -7.38 -0.52 -18.69
C GLU A 26 -5.93 -0.90 -18.44
N LEU A 27 -5.72 -1.98 -17.70
CA LEU A 27 -4.41 -2.53 -17.45
C LEU A 27 -4.38 -4.01 -17.76
N VAL A 28 -3.44 -4.41 -18.62
CA VAL A 28 -3.13 -5.81 -18.85
C VAL A 28 -1.89 -6.18 -18.03
N VAL A 29 -1.99 -7.25 -17.24
CA VAL A 29 -0.90 -7.79 -16.43
C VAL A 29 -0.47 -9.14 -16.97
N GLY A 30 0.84 -9.37 -17.05
CA GLY A 30 1.45 -10.60 -17.53
C GLY A 30 2.83 -10.34 -18.11
N ARG A 31 3.50 -11.36 -18.64
CA ARG A 31 4.86 -11.25 -19.15
C ARG A 31 5.05 -10.26 -20.31
N SER A 32 3.97 -9.92 -21.01
CA SER A 32 3.97 -8.95 -22.11
C SER A 32 2.84 -7.93 -21.98
N GLY A 33 2.30 -7.76 -20.77
CA GLY A 33 1.27 -6.76 -20.48
C GLY A 33 1.85 -5.36 -20.29
N ASN A 34 0.97 -4.41 -20.01
CA ASN A 34 1.34 -3.05 -19.59
C ASN A 34 2.10 -3.08 -18.26
N LEU A 35 1.65 -3.92 -17.31
CA LEU A 35 2.41 -4.25 -16.11
C LEU A 35 3.06 -5.63 -16.30
N VAL A 36 4.38 -5.64 -16.38
CA VAL A 36 5.14 -6.85 -16.69
C VAL A 36 5.52 -7.61 -15.42
N ILE A 37 5.00 -8.83 -15.28
CA ILE A 37 5.43 -9.80 -14.26
C ILE A 37 6.05 -11.02 -14.92
N GLY A 38 7.03 -11.66 -14.28
CA GLY A 38 7.64 -12.90 -14.79
C GLY A 38 8.28 -12.73 -16.17
N ARG A 39 8.98 -11.60 -16.42
CA ARG A 39 9.59 -11.28 -17.74
C ARG A 39 10.38 -12.45 -18.34
N HIS A 40 11.12 -13.16 -17.50
CA HIS A 40 12.01 -14.25 -17.89
C HIS A 40 11.40 -15.64 -17.71
N ASP A 41 10.25 -15.74 -17.03
CA ASP A 41 9.55 -16.99 -16.78
C ASP A 41 8.78 -17.41 -18.04
N LEU A 42 9.11 -18.59 -18.58
CA LEU A 42 8.49 -19.08 -19.81
C LEU A 42 7.10 -19.68 -19.59
N SER A 43 6.80 -20.05 -18.34
CA SER A 43 5.50 -20.57 -17.93
C SER A 43 4.49 -19.47 -17.59
N MET A 44 4.94 -18.24 -17.35
CA MET A 44 4.08 -17.07 -17.19
C MET A 44 3.36 -16.69 -18.49
N HIS A 45 2.07 -16.36 -18.39
CA HIS A 45 1.28 -15.94 -19.56
C HIS A 45 1.67 -14.54 -20.01
N ARG A 46 1.69 -14.32 -21.33
CA ARG A 46 1.91 -12.98 -21.92
C ARG A 46 0.86 -11.97 -21.43
N THR A 47 -0.37 -12.45 -21.31
CA THR A 47 -1.54 -11.73 -20.82
C THR A 47 -2.22 -12.68 -19.84
N LEU A 48 -2.14 -12.37 -18.55
CA LEU A 48 -2.68 -13.22 -17.48
C LEU A 48 -4.02 -12.70 -16.98
N PHE A 49 -4.10 -11.42 -16.66
CA PHE A 49 -5.34 -10.79 -16.25
C PHE A 49 -5.46 -9.35 -16.73
N GLN A 50 -6.69 -8.86 -16.78
CA GLN A 50 -7.01 -7.50 -17.16
C GLN A 50 -7.80 -6.82 -16.04
N LEU A 51 -7.52 -5.53 -15.84
CA LEU A 51 -8.27 -4.64 -14.96
C LEU A 51 -8.90 -3.53 -15.79
N TRP A 52 -10.16 -3.19 -15.48
CA TRP A 52 -10.86 -2.07 -16.09
C TRP A 52 -11.93 -1.53 -15.16
N TYR A 53 -12.40 -0.31 -15.42
CA TYR A 53 -13.51 0.28 -14.68
C TYR A 53 -14.83 0.11 -15.44
N SER A 54 -15.86 -0.38 -14.75
CA SER A 54 -17.25 -0.48 -15.26
C SER A 54 -18.19 0.40 -14.43
N GLU A 55 -19.49 0.45 -14.78
CA GLU A 55 -20.51 1.14 -13.96
C GLU A 55 -20.62 0.55 -12.54
N GLN A 56 -20.25 -0.72 -12.37
CA GLN A 56 -20.32 -1.44 -11.09
C GLN A 56 -19.04 -1.29 -10.24
N GLY A 57 -17.99 -0.69 -10.79
CA GLY A 57 -16.70 -0.50 -10.13
C GLY A 57 -15.53 -1.11 -10.91
N TRP A 58 -14.39 -1.26 -10.23
CA TRP A 58 -13.22 -1.92 -10.79
C TRP A 58 -13.48 -3.41 -10.96
N MET A 59 -13.20 -3.89 -12.16
CA MET A 59 -13.39 -5.26 -12.58
C MET A 59 -12.03 -5.90 -12.85
N MET A 60 -11.99 -7.21 -12.68
CA MET A 60 -10.83 -8.03 -12.98
C MET A 60 -11.27 -9.29 -13.73
N SER A 61 -10.56 -9.64 -14.80
CA SER A 61 -10.77 -10.88 -15.55
C SER A 61 -9.48 -11.68 -15.65
N ASN A 62 -9.58 -12.98 -15.44
CA ASN A 62 -8.48 -13.88 -15.81
C ASN A 62 -8.59 -14.18 -17.30
N VAL A 63 -7.69 -13.63 -18.10
CA VAL A 63 -7.61 -13.85 -19.55
C VAL A 63 -6.54 -14.86 -19.93
N GLY A 64 -5.85 -15.41 -18.92
CA GLY A 64 -4.92 -16.51 -19.07
C GLY A 64 -5.61 -17.82 -19.44
N ARG A 65 -4.81 -18.83 -19.79
CA ARG A 65 -5.34 -20.13 -20.27
C ARG A 65 -5.51 -21.18 -19.17
N HIS A 66 -4.67 -21.14 -18.14
CA HIS A 66 -4.57 -22.23 -17.15
C HIS A 66 -3.95 -21.82 -15.79
N ILE A 67 -3.54 -20.56 -15.59
CA ILE A 67 -3.03 -20.10 -14.30
C ILE A 67 -4.22 -19.46 -13.58
N PRO A 68 -4.71 -20.05 -12.48
CA PRO A 68 -5.75 -19.42 -11.66
C PRO A 68 -5.15 -18.25 -10.89
N LEU A 69 -6.01 -17.31 -10.52
CA LEU A 69 -5.65 -16.16 -9.69
C LEU A 69 -6.33 -16.30 -8.35
N ARG A 70 -5.60 -16.01 -7.28
CA ARG A 70 -6.14 -15.98 -5.93
C ARG A 70 -6.19 -14.54 -5.46
N ILE A 71 -7.35 -14.11 -5.01
CA ILE A 71 -7.62 -12.74 -4.58
C ILE A 71 -8.02 -12.78 -3.11
N ASP A 72 -7.21 -12.15 -2.27
CA ASP A 72 -7.47 -12.00 -0.84
C ASP A 72 -7.79 -10.53 -0.55
N ALA A 73 -9.08 -10.23 -0.31
CA ALA A 73 -9.56 -8.89 -0.04
C ALA A 73 -9.75 -8.65 1.46
N LEU A 74 -9.23 -7.54 1.98
CA LEU A 74 -9.42 -7.16 3.38
C LEU A 74 -10.67 -6.28 3.52
N ASN A 75 -11.74 -6.84 4.08
CA ASN A 75 -13.00 -6.15 4.32
C ASN A 75 -13.18 -5.82 5.81
N LYS A 76 -14.05 -4.85 6.11
CA LYS A 76 -14.34 -4.43 7.50
C LYS A 76 -14.87 -5.57 8.41
N GLY A 77 -15.41 -6.64 7.81
CA GLY A 77 -15.94 -7.80 8.52
C GLY A 77 -15.05 -9.06 8.47
N GLY A 78 -13.85 -8.98 7.89
CA GLY A 78 -12.95 -10.12 7.71
C GLY A 78 -12.27 -10.15 6.33
N SER A 79 -11.43 -11.14 6.10
CA SER A 79 -10.83 -11.40 4.80
C SER A 79 -11.76 -12.23 3.91
N THR A 80 -11.92 -11.81 2.65
CA THR A 80 -12.62 -12.60 1.63
C THR A 80 -11.60 -13.21 0.69
N HIS A 81 -11.77 -14.49 0.38
CA HIS A 81 -10.92 -15.24 -0.53
C HIS A 81 -11.70 -15.60 -1.79
N ILE A 82 -11.12 -15.34 -2.96
CA ILE A 82 -11.70 -15.69 -4.26
C ILE A 82 -10.62 -16.38 -5.10
N GLU A 83 -10.96 -17.53 -5.67
CA GLU A 83 -10.16 -18.16 -6.72
C GLU A 83 -10.82 -17.89 -8.07
N LEU A 84 -10.10 -17.20 -8.95
CA LEU A 84 -10.55 -16.75 -10.26
C LEU A 84 -9.88 -17.59 -11.35
N GLY A 85 -10.62 -18.59 -11.83
CA GLY A 85 -10.17 -19.46 -12.93
C GLY A 85 -10.14 -18.75 -14.30
N PRO A 86 -9.51 -19.36 -15.32
CA PRO A 86 -9.47 -18.83 -16.68
C PRO A 86 -10.85 -18.44 -17.24
N GLY A 87 -10.95 -17.25 -17.83
CA GLY A 87 -12.18 -16.69 -18.39
C GLY A 87 -13.16 -16.10 -17.37
N ALA A 88 -12.92 -16.31 -16.07
CA ALA A 88 -13.79 -15.77 -15.03
C ALA A 88 -13.54 -14.27 -14.80
N VAL A 89 -14.58 -13.59 -14.33
CA VAL A 89 -14.60 -12.16 -14.04
C VAL A 89 -15.11 -11.93 -12.62
N THR A 90 -14.50 -10.99 -11.91
CA THR A 90 -14.95 -10.56 -10.58
C THR A 90 -14.84 -9.05 -10.43
N PHE A 91 -15.55 -8.49 -9.45
CA PHE A 91 -15.34 -7.10 -9.02
C PHE A 91 -14.24 -7.05 -7.97
N LEU A 92 -13.48 -5.95 -7.94
CA LEU A 92 -12.55 -5.64 -6.88
C LEU A 92 -13.23 -4.76 -5.82
N PRO A 93 -13.31 -5.20 -4.56
CA PRO A 93 -13.93 -4.40 -3.51
C PRO A 93 -13.09 -3.15 -3.19
N LEU A 94 -13.75 -2.13 -2.62
CA LEU A 94 -13.06 -0.95 -2.09
C LEU A 94 -12.06 -1.34 -0.99
N GLY A 95 -10.87 -0.74 -1.02
CA GLY A 95 -9.80 -1.06 -0.09
C GLY A 95 -8.72 -1.95 -0.71
N LYS A 96 -7.98 -2.64 0.16
CA LYS A 96 -6.79 -3.42 -0.21
C LYS A 96 -7.17 -4.86 -0.55
N SER A 97 -6.60 -5.38 -1.63
CA SER A 97 -6.60 -6.81 -1.95
C SER A 97 -5.21 -7.23 -2.39
N SER A 98 -4.81 -8.46 -2.09
CA SER A 98 -3.66 -9.08 -2.74
C SER A 98 -4.14 -10.03 -3.82
N ILE A 99 -3.41 -10.05 -4.93
CA ILE A 99 -3.61 -10.96 -6.05
C ILE A 99 -2.37 -11.83 -6.12
N THR A 100 -2.55 -13.14 -5.95
CA THR A 100 -1.46 -14.10 -6.07
C THR A 100 -1.72 -15.04 -7.23
N CYS A 101 -0.64 -15.41 -7.90
CA CYS A 101 -0.66 -16.44 -8.93
C CYS A 101 0.63 -17.25 -8.85
N GLU A 102 0.57 -18.47 -9.33
CA GLU A 102 1.71 -19.37 -9.29
C GLU A 102 1.94 -19.91 -10.68
N SER A 103 3.14 -19.65 -11.19
CA SER A 103 3.65 -20.26 -12.41
C SER A 103 4.27 -21.62 -12.07
N LYS A 104 4.96 -22.26 -13.02
CA LYS A 104 5.75 -23.45 -12.70
C LYS A 104 7.07 -23.13 -12.02
N GLU A 105 7.57 -21.90 -12.18
CA GLU A 105 8.89 -21.49 -11.72
C GLU A 105 8.81 -20.76 -10.39
N GLU A 106 7.91 -19.78 -10.29
CA GLU A 106 7.78 -18.88 -9.15
C GLU A 106 6.32 -18.51 -8.82
N LYS A 107 6.13 -18.06 -7.58
CA LYS A 107 4.90 -17.43 -7.10
C LYS A 107 5.02 -15.91 -7.21
N TYR A 108 3.98 -15.28 -7.73
CA TYR A 108 3.89 -13.84 -7.89
C TYR A 108 2.78 -13.28 -7.02
N GLU A 109 3.01 -12.09 -6.48
CA GLU A 109 2.07 -11.36 -5.65
C GLU A 109 2.00 -9.91 -6.11
N LEU A 110 0.78 -9.40 -6.26
CA LEU A 110 0.51 -7.99 -6.54
C LEU A 110 -0.45 -7.45 -5.50
N HIS A 111 -0.25 -6.21 -5.07
CA HIS A 111 -1.16 -5.52 -4.16
C HIS A 111 -1.98 -4.52 -4.94
N VAL A 112 -3.30 -4.61 -4.82
CA VAL A 112 -4.24 -3.65 -5.40
C VAL A 112 -4.97 -2.89 -4.32
N GLN A 113 -5.20 -1.60 -4.54
CA GLN A 113 -5.99 -0.75 -3.67
C GLN A 113 -6.98 0.06 -4.49
N VAL A 114 -8.27 -0.22 -4.30
CA VAL A 114 -9.34 0.61 -4.86
C VAL A 114 -9.67 1.72 -3.87
N GLU A 115 -9.53 2.97 -4.30
CA GLU A 115 -9.74 4.14 -3.45
C GLU A 115 -11.16 4.19 -2.88
N LYS A 116 -11.27 4.48 -1.58
CA LYS A 116 -12.55 4.84 -0.99
C LYS A 116 -12.89 6.26 -1.41
N LEU A 117 -14.01 6.43 -2.11
CA LEU A 117 -14.57 7.74 -2.40
C LEU A 117 -14.80 8.51 -1.10
N ALA A 118 -13.97 9.53 -0.86
CA ALA A 118 -14.19 10.44 0.24
C ALA A 118 -15.54 11.14 0.03
N LYS A 119 -16.43 11.12 1.03
CA LYS A 119 -17.56 12.04 1.05
C LYS A 119 -16.98 13.45 1.03
N VAL A 120 -17.20 14.17 -0.07
CA VAL A 120 -16.78 15.57 -0.20
C VAL A 120 -17.58 16.40 0.82
N GLY A 121 -17.01 16.61 2.01
CA GLY A 121 -17.28 17.83 2.76
C GLY A 121 -16.62 19.00 2.03
N PRO A 122 -17.13 20.24 2.14
CA PRO A 122 -16.64 21.36 1.36
C PRO A 122 -15.15 21.60 1.64
N SER A 123 -14.30 21.17 0.70
CA SER A 123 -12.87 21.40 0.73
C SER A 123 -12.61 22.87 0.41
N ARG A 124 -11.92 23.58 1.30
CA ARG A 124 -11.43 24.91 1.01
C ARG A 124 -10.38 24.80 -0.09
N TYR A 125 -10.61 25.54 -1.16
CA TYR A 125 -9.70 25.78 -2.27
C TYR A 125 -8.24 25.99 -1.81
N SER A 126 -7.32 25.30 -2.46
CA SER A 126 -6.03 25.90 -2.82
C SER A 126 -5.60 25.39 -4.20
N PRO A 127 -5.17 26.29 -5.11
CA PRO A 127 -4.96 25.97 -6.50
C PRO A 127 -3.56 25.39 -6.77
N ALA A 128 -3.55 24.42 -7.69
CA ALA A 128 -2.48 24.03 -8.63
C ALA A 128 -1.01 24.23 -8.22
N SER A 129 -0.28 23.10 -8.14
CA SER A 129 1.04 23.02 -8.78
C SER A 129 1.27 21.62 -9.34
N ASP A 130 1.36 21.55 -10.68
CA ASP A 130 2.01 20.47 -11.41
C ASP A 130 3.48 20.38 -10.97
N GLN A 131 3.82 19.29 -10.28
CA GLN A 131 5.14 18.65 -10.29
C GLN A 131 4.96 17.31 -9.55
N LEU A 132 5.03 16.21 -10.29
CA LEU A 132 5.13 14.84 -9.76
C LEU A 132 6.44 14.67 -8.99
N THR A 133 6.46 15.22 -7.78
CA THR A 133 7.38 14.83 -6.71
C THR A 133 6.53 13.98 -5.78
N ARG A 134 6.89 12.72 -5.56
CA ARG A 134 6.29 11.88 -4.51
C ARG A 134 6.30 12.70 -3.22
N GLU A 135 5.14 13.22 -2.82
CA GLU A 135 5.04 14.08 -1.63
C GLU A 135 5.40 13.22 -0.42
N ARG A 136 6.63 13.41 0.05
CA ARG A 136 7.09 12.94 1.33
C ARG A 136 6.11 13.46 2.37
N SER A 137 5.52 12.58 3.15
CA SER A 137 4.59 12.94 4.21
C SER A 137 5.19 14.04 5.07
N VAL A 138 4.63 15.26 5.03
CA VAL A 138 5.17 16.40 5.79
C VAL A 138 4.91 16.12 7.26
N PHE A 139 5.94 15.70 8.00
CA PHE A 139 5.87 15.48 9.44
C PHE A 139 6.13 16.81 10.16
N THR A 140 5.51 17.02 11.31
CA THR A 140 5.90 18.15 12.18
C THR A 140 7.33 17.93 12.69
N ALA A 141 8.09 18.97 13.01
CA ALA A 141 9.45 18.84 13.56
C ALA A 141 9.54 17.83 14.72
N GLU A 142 8.59 17.88 15.66
CA GLU A 142 8.51 16.90 16.75
C GLU A 142 8.33 15.44 16.26
N GLN A 143 7.52 15.23 15.23
CA GLN A 143 7.33 13.89 14.64
C GLN A 143 8.58 13.40 13.94
N GLU A 144 9.31 14.29 13.27
CA GLU A 144 10.60 13.97 12.64
C GLU A 144 11.66 13.62 13.68
N ASP A 145 11.75 14.37 14.78
CA ASP A 145 12.66 14.07 15.88
C ASP A 145 12.40 12.67 16.48
N LEU A 146 11.12 12.33 16.68
CA LEU A 146 10.72 11.00 17.14
C LEU A 146 11.08 9.89 16.14
N LEU A 147 10.81 10.08 14.85
CA LEU A 147 11.13 9.08 13.81
C LEU A 147 12.65 8.92 13.64
N ARG A 148 13.41 10.01 13.65
CA ARG A 148 14.88 10.01 13.56
C ARG A 148 15.50 9.30 14.77
N LEU A 149 15.00 9.58 15.96
CA LEU A 149 15.44 8.88 17.17
C LEU A 149 15.16 7.38 17.10
N LEU A 150 13.96 6.98 16.67
CA LEU A 150 13.58 5.59 16.51
C LEU A 150 14.41 4.84 15.46
N ALA A 151 14.70 5.49 14.31
CA ALA A 151 15.56 4.93 13.27
C ALA A 151 17.01 4.71 13.76
N GLY A 152 17.52 5.57 14.63
CA GLY A 152 18.87 5.49 15.18
C GLY A 152 19.15 4.17 15.92
N TYR A 153 18.12 3.56 16.54
CA TYR A 153 18.28 2.27 17.24
C TYR A 153 18.53 1.08 16.30
N LEU A 154 18.23 1.21 15.01
CA LEU A 154 18.43 0.17 14.00
C LEU A 154 19.64 0.47 13.09
N GLY A 155 20.37 1.57 13.32
CA GLY A 155 21.50 1.98 12.49
C GLY A 155 22.82 1.25 12.76
N SER A 156 22.94 0.50 13.86
CA SER A 156 24.17 -0.21 14.23
C SER A 156 24.20 -1.64 13.69
N PRO A 157 25.36 -2.16 13.24
CA PRO A 157 25.51 -3.56 12.83
C PRO A 157 25.09 -4.52 13.94
N GLY A 158 24.15 -5.42 13.65
CA GLY A 158 23.61 -6.38 14.63
C GLY A 158 22.49 -5.84 15.53
N ALA A 159 22.02 -4.61 15.32
CA ALA A 159 20.84 -4.10 16.01
C ALA A 159 19.59 -4.88 15.60
N THR A 160 18.76 -5.21 16.58
CA THR A 160 17.48 -5.89 16.39
C THR A 160 16.36 -5.07 17.02
N ASN A 161 15.10 -5.48 16.81
CA ASN A 161 13.95 -4.83 17.44
C ASN A 161 14.04 -4.78 18.98
N ALA A 162 14.84 -5.66 19.60
CA ALA A 162 15.08 -5.67 21.04
C ALA A 162 15.86 -4.44 21.54
N ASN A 163 16.60 -3.76 20.65
CA ASN A 163 17.35 -2.55 20.96
C ASN A 163 16.47 -1.29 21.03
N ILE A 164 15.20 -1.37 20.65
CA ILE A 164 14.27 -0.24 20.67
C ILE A 164 13.71 -0.09 22.10
N PRO A 165 14.06 0.98 22.82
CA PRO A 165 13.74 1.11 24.24
C PRO A 165 12.24 1.33 24.50
N PRO A 166 11.79 1.16 25.76
CA PRO A 166 10.41 1.46 26.13
C PRO A 166 10.08 2.96 26.00
N VAL A 167 8.80 3.28 25.90
CA VAL A 167 8.30 4.65 25.70
C VAL A 167 8.82 5.63 26.75
N LYS A 168 9.01 5.19 28.00
CA LYS A 168 9.56 6.00 29.09
C LYS A 168 10.94 6.58 28.77
N GLU A 169 11.81 5.78 28.18
CA GLU A 169 13.18 6.18 27.85
C GLU A 169 13.20 7.07 26.60
N ILE A 170 12.39 6.75 25.59
CA ILE A 170 12.16 7.59 24.40
C ILE A 170 11.68 8.99 24.83
N ALA A 171 10.73 9.05 25.78
CA ALA A 171 10.21 10.29 26.31
C ALA A 171 11.30 11.11 27.01
N GLY A 172 12.18 10.45 27.79
CA GLY A 172 13.32 11.09 28.44
C GLY A 172 14.30 11.73 27.47
N GLN A 173 14.60 11.05 26.36
CA GLN A 173 15.52 11.56 25.33
C GLN A 173 14.95 12.73 24.53
N LEU A 174 13.63 12.75 24.30
CA LEU A 174 12.95 13.86 23.61
C LEU A 174 12.55 15.01 24.55
N GLY A 175 12.77 14.88 25.87
CA GLY A 175 12.32 15.84 26.87
C GLY A 175 10.79 15.94 26.97
N TRP A 176 10.07 14.87 26.64
CA TRP A 176 8.60 14.81 26.62
C TRP A 176 8.06 14.01 27.80
N THR A 177 6.76 14.15 28.06
CA THR A 177 6.05 13.23 28.95
C THR A 177 5.74 11.92 28.23
N GLU A 178 5.61 10.81 28.97
CA GLU A 178 5.19 9.52 28.40
C GLU A 178 3.84 9.63 27.68
N LYS A 179 2.90 10.42 28.23
CA LYS A 179 1.59 10.68 27.62
C LYS A 179 1.72 11.40 26.26
N LYS A 180 2.56 12.44 26.18
CA LYS A 180 2.82 13.15 24.91
C LYS A 180 3.45 12.21 23.88
N THR A 181 4.41 11.39 24.31
CA THR A 181 5.13 10.44 23.45
C THR A 181 4.20 9.38 22.90
N ASN A 182 3.36 8.75 23.73
CA ASN A 182 2.35 7.80 23.27
C ASN A 182 1.37 8.45 22.28
N GLN A 183 0.87 9.65 22.58
CA GLN A 183 -0.04 10.35 21.67
C GLN A 183 0.61 10.69 20.32
N LYS A 184 1.91 10.99 20.30
CA LYS A 184 2.67 11.22 19.06
C LYS A 184 2.88 9.93 18.27
N ILE A 185 3.21 8.83 18.93
CA ILE A 185 3.30 7.50 18.33
C ILE A 185 1.96 7.12 17.69
N ASP A 186 0.85 7.24 18.42
CA ASP A 186 -0.48 6.88 17.91
C ASP A 186 -0.89 7.76 16.72
N ARG A 187 -0.62 9.07 16.78
CA ARG A 187 -0.90 9.99 15.67
C ARG A 187 -0.06 9.67 14.43
N LEU A 188 1.21 9.31 14.61
CA LEU A 188 2.08 8.89 13.51
C LEU A 188 1.59 7.59 12.90
N VAL A 189 1.26 6.59 13.72
CA VAL A 189 0.69 5.33 13.24
C VAL A 189 -0.59 5.54 12.47
N HIS A 190 -1.54 6.32 13.00
CA HIS A 190 -2.80 6.62 12.32
C HIS A 190 -2.58 7.40 11.01
N LYS A 191 -1.59 8.31 11.00
CA LYS A 191 -1.21 9.04 9.78
C LYS A 191 -0.66 8.09 8.73
N LEU A 192 0.29 7.23 9.10
CA LEU A 192 0.90 6.25 8.21
C LEU A 192 -0.09 5.18 7.74
N GLU A 193 -1.01 4.76 8.61
CA GLU A 193 -2.14 3.90 8.26
C GLU A 193 -3.04 4.58 7.21
N GLY A 194 -3.28 5.88 7.35
CA GLY A 194 -3.97 6.71 6.37
C GLY A 194 -3.20 6.87 5.05
N GLU A 195 -1.88 6.75 5.09
CA GLU A 195 -0.97 6.77 3.92
C GLU A 195 -0.78 5.37 3.31
N GLY A 196 -1.42 4.34 3.86
CA GLY A 196 -1.41 2.99 3.31
C GLY A 196 -0.42 2.02 3.96
N GLU A 197 0.30 2.42 5.00
CA GLU A 197 1.14 1.50 5.78
C GLU A 197 0.31 0.51 6.60
N ALA A 198 0.89 -0.63 6.94
CA ALA A 198 0.26 -1.68 7.76
C ALA A 198 0.88 -1.71 9.16
N PRO A 199 0.37 -0.91 10.12
CA PRO A 199 0.96 -0.84 11.45
C PRO A 199 0.76 -2.15 12.23
N PHE A 200 1.79 -2.55 12.97
CA PHE A 200 1.73 -3.67 13.91
C PHE A 200 2.18 -3.24 15.31
N ARG A 201 1.71 -3.96 16.32
CA ARG A 201 2.13 -3.73 17.71
C ARG A 201 3.39 -4.55 18.02
N PRO A 202 4.35 -4.00 18.80
CA PRO A 202 4.35 -2.66 19.41
C PRO A 202 4.59 -1.53 18.40
N PHE A 203 3.78 -0.47 18.45
CA PHE A 203 3.83 0.65 17.49
C PHE A 203 5.19 1.36 17.41
N ARG A 204 5.94 1.44 18.51
CA ARG A 204 7.32 1.98 18.50
C ARG A 204 8.27 1.18 17.60
N ILE A 205 8.06 -0.13 17.48
CA ILE A 205 8.86 -1.01 16.63
C ILE A 205 8.48 -0.83 15.17
N PHE A 206 7.17 -0.79 14.88
CA PHE A 206 6.67 -0.46 13.55
C PHE A 206 7.22 0.90 13.07
N LEU A 207 7.14 1.95 13.89
CA LEU A 207 7.64 3.28 13.53
C LEU A 207 9.16 3.31 13.34
N ALA A 208 9.94 2.56 14.12
CA ALA A 208 11.38 2.44 13.94
C ALA A 208 11.75 1.76 12.61
N GLN A 209 11.06 0.66 12.27
CA GLN A 209 11.26 -0.04 11.01
C GLN A 209 10.84 0.80 9.81
N TYR A 210 9.68 1.47 9.91
CA TYR A 210 9.23 2.42 8.90
C TYR A 210 10.27 3.54 8.72
N ALA A 211 10.69 4.19 9.82
CA ALA A 211 11.66 5.28 9.77
C ALA A 211 13.03 4.83 9.24
N HIS A 212 13.46 3.60 9.52
CA HIS A 212 14.71 3.02 9.01
C HIS A 212 14.62 2.67 7.51
N ARG A 213 13.52 2.03 7.08
CA ARG A 213 13.24 1.70 5.67
C ARG A 213 13.09 2.94 4.79
N HIS A 214 12.49 3.99 5.35
CA HIS A 214 12.25 5.27 4.69
C HIS A 214 13.22 6.36 5.14
N ALA A 215 14.31 6.00 5.82
CA ALA A 215 15.31 6.93 6.31
C ALA A 215 15.85 7.74 5.12
N LEU A 216 15.32 8.96 4.95
CA LEU A 216 16.01 10.22 5.22
C LEU A 216 17.50 10.06 5.60
N GLY A 217 18.30 9.47 4.72
CA GLY A 217 19.73 9.80 4.62
C GLY A 217 19.89 11.25 4.24
#